data_AF-A0A2B4R2D5-F1
#
_entry.id   AF-A0A2B4R2D5-F1
#
_cell.length_a   1.000
_cell.length_b   1.000
_cell.length_c   1.000
_cell.angle_alpha   90.00
_cell.angle_beta   90.00
_cell.angle_gamma   90.00
#
_symmetry.space_group_name_H-M   'P 1'
#
loop_
_entity.id
_entity.type
_entity.pdbx_description
1 polymer ?
#
loop_
_entity_poly.entity_id
_entity_poly.type
_entity_poly.pdbx_seq_one_letter_code
_entity_poly.pdbx_strand_id
1 'polypeptide(L)' 'MNAYDRTLLLGGYTNGMIVVFDWQNDTNSGKISFQIEGHRDEVITMVANPEVDQVISAGL' A
#
# COMPACT_ATOMS: atom_id res chain seq x y z
N MET A 1 -1.18 -21.56 7.71
CA MET A 1 -1.26 -20.44 6.76
C MET A 1 -2.56 -20.57 6.03
N ASN A 2 -3.42 -19.57 6.17
CA ASN A 2 -4.68 -19.53 5.45
C ASN A 2 -4.35 -19.27 3.97
N ALA A 3 -5.09 -19.88 3.03
CA ALA A 3 -4.84 -19.70 1.60
C ALA A 3 -5.06 -18.24 1.11
N TYR A 4 -5.54 -17.38 2.01
CA TYR A 4 -5.79 -15.95 1.81
C TYR A 4 -4.73 -15.04 2.44
N ASP A 5 -3.75 -15.58 3.17
CA ASP A 5 -2.69 -14.76 3.78
C ASP A 5 -1.75 -14.26 2.67
N ARG A 6 -1.84 -12.96 2.36
CA ARG A 6 -1.04 -12.32 1.31
C ARG A 6 -0.09 -11.28 1.87
N THR A 7 1.15 -11.29 1.40
CA THR A 7 2.11 -10.22 1.64
C THR A 7 1.86 -9.11 0.61
N LEU A 8 1.44 -7.95 1.10
CA LEU A 8 1.23 -6.75 0.30
C LEU A 8 2.33 -5.74 0.58
N LEU A 9 2.78 -5.04 -0.45
CA LEU A 9 3.66 -3.90 -0.31
C LEU A 9 2.85 -2.61 -0.52
N LEU A 10 2.96 -1.68 0.43
CA LEU A 10 2.33 -0.37 0.36
C LEU A 10 3.37 0.69 -0.03
N GLY A 11 3.01 1.59 -0.93
CA GLY A 11 3.85 2.71 -1.34
C GLY A 11 3.09 4.04 -1.30
N GLY A 12 3.77 5.09 -0.84
CA GLY A 12 3.33 6.47 -1.00
C GLY A 12 3.88 7.05 -2.30
N TYR A 13 3.10 7.90 -2.97
CA TYR A 13 3.47 8.48 -4.26
C TYR A 13 3.51 10.01 -4.19
N THR A 14 4.30 10.62 -5.09
CA THR A 14 4.52 12.08 -5.11
C THR A 14 3.28 12.89 -5.49
N ASN A 15 2.23 12.23 -5.96
CA ASN A 15 0.95 12.84 -6.32
C ASN A 15 -0.16 12.59 -5.26
N GLY A 16 0.20 12.14 -4.06
CA GLY A 16 -0.75 11.90 -2.96
C GLY A 16 -1.49 10.57 -3.01
N MET A 17 -1.21 9.73 -4.01
CA MET A 17 -1.73 8.38 -4.07
C MET A 17 -1.00 7.45 -3.11
N ILE A 18 -1.74 6.53 -2.51
CA ILE A 18 -1.22 5.35 -1.84
C ILE A 18 -1.49 4.16 -2.74
N VAL A 19 -0.47 3.35 -3.02
CA VAL A 19 -0.57 2.23 -3.94
C VAL A 19 -0.27 0.91 -3.22
N VAL A 20 -0.97 -0.14 -3.62
CA VAL A 20 -0.75 -1.50 -3.15
C VAL A 20 -0.12 -2.29 -4.29
N PHE A 21 1.04 -2.90 -4.04
CA PHE A 21 1.68 -3.82 -4.97
C PHE A 21 1.42 -5.26 -4.54
N ASP A 22 1.01 -6.10 -5.49
CA ASP A 22 0.85 -7.54 -5.28
C ASP A 22 2.16 -8.24 -5.66
N TRP A 23 2.96 -8.57 -4.64
CA TRP A 23 4.24 -9.25 -4.85
C TRP A 23 4.08 -10.75 -5.08
N GLN A 24 2.96 -11.33 -4.61
CA GLN A 24 2.67 -12.76 -4.68
C GLN A 24 1.92 -13.18 -5.96
N ASN A 25 1.56 -12.23 -6.82
CA ASN A 25 0.98 -12.53 -8.11
C ASN A 25 2.06 -12.97 -9.11
N ASP A 26 2.20 -14.27 -9.35
CA ASP A 26 3.22 -14.83 -10.27
C ASP A 26 3.18 -14.26 -11.69
N THR A 27 2.01 -13.81 -12.15
CA THR A 27 1.84 -13.26 -13.52
C THR A 27 2.09 -11.76 -13.62
N ASN A 28 1.95 -11.04 -12.51
CA ASN A 28 2.01 -9.56 -12.46
C ASN A 28 2.72 -9.09 -11.19
N SER A 29 3.78 -9.80 -10.80
CA SER A 29 4.48 -9.53 -9.55
C SER A 29 5.04 -8.11 -9.54
N GLY A 30 4.83 -7.41 -8.43
CA GLY A 30 5.27 -6.04 -8.26
C GLY A 30 4.48 -5.02 -9.10
N LYS A 31 3.36 -5.41 -9.71
CA LYS A 31 2.40 -4.47 -10.29
C LYS A 31 1.46 -3.93 -9.22
N ILE A 32 0.96 -2.73 -9.48
CA ILE A 32 -0.05 -2.08 -8.65
C ILE A 32 -1.36 -2.86 -8.79
N SER A 33 -1.86 -3.41 -7.70
CA SER A 33 -3.15 -4.11 -7.62
C SER A 33 -4.29 -3.16 -7.28
N PHE A 34 -4.01 -2.12 -6.50
CA PHE A 34 -5.00 -1.17 -6.01
C PHE A 34 -4.37 0.20 -5.71
N GLN A 35 -5.16 1.27 -5.79
CA GLN A 35 -4.73 2.63 -5.48
C GLN A 35 -5.79 3.36 -4.64
N ILE A 36 -5.32 4.20 -3.73
CA ILE A 36 -6.13 5.00 -2.81
C ILE A 36 -5.72 6.46 -2.97
N GLU A 37 -6.67 7.34 -3.22
CA GLU A 37 -6.46 8.78 -3.16
C GLU A 37 -6.50 9.21 -1.69
N GLY A 38 -5.32 9.34 -1.06
CA GLY A 38 -5.19 9.60 0.37
C GLY A 38 -4.81 11.04 0.70
N HIS A 39 -4.05 11.70 -0.16
CA HIS A 39 -3.50 13.04 0.05
C HIS A 39 -3.66 13.88 -1.21
N ARG A 40 -3.66 15.21 -1.07
CA ARG A 40 -3.66 16.15 -2.21
C ARG A 40 -2.25 16.42 -2.75
N ASP A 41 -1.24 16.05 -1.98
CA ASP A 41 0.18 16.32 -2.22
C ASP A 41 1.01 15.09 -1.82
N GLU A 42 2.34 15.15 -2.00
CA GLU A 42 3.25 14.03 -1.76
C GLU A 42 3.04 13.31 -0.42
N VAL A 43 2.98 11.97 -0.47
CA VAL A 43 3.00 11.12 0.73
C VAL A 43 4.45 10.96 1.19
N ILE A 44 4.78 11.52 2.35
CA ILE A 44 6.16 11.56 2.87
C ILE A 44 6.52 10.38 3.79
N THR A 45 5.52 9.75 4.42
CA THR A 45 5.73 8.60 5.31
C THR A 45 4.49 7.76 5.48
N MET A 46 4.69 6.48 5.79
CA MET A 46 3.63 5.51 6.04
C MET A 46 4.06 4.50 7.11
N VAL A 47 3.10 4.09 7.94
CA VAL A 47 3.27 3.03 8.95
C VAL A 47 2.06 2.10 8.92
N ALA A 48 2.31 0.78 8.91
CA ALA A 48 1.29 -0.24 9.05
C ALA A 48 1.20 -0.71 10.52
N ASN A 49 -0.01 -0.76 11.06
CA ASN A 49 -0.32 -1.33 12.37
C ASN A 49 -1.16 -2.61 12.18
N PRO A 50 -0.53 -3.80 12.26
CA PRO A 50 -1.23 -5.06 12.02
C PRO A 50 -2.19 -5.47 13.15
N GLU A 51 -2.03 -4.95 14.38
CA GLU A 51 -2.88 -5.32 15.52
C GLU A 51 -4.33 -4.87 15.36
N VAL A 52 -4.55 -3.78 14.61
CA VAL A 52 -5.88 -3.17 14.40
C VAL A 52 -6.21 -2.98 12.92
N ASP A 53 -5.50 -3.68 12.03
CA ASP A 53 -5.68 -3.63 10.57
C ASP A 53 -5.74 -2.20 10.01
N GLN A 54 -4.71 -1.41 10.31
CA GLN A 54 -4.66 0.01 9.97
C GLN A 54 -3.38 0.39 9.25
N VAL A 55 -3.50 1.35 8.32
CA VAL A 55 -2.39 2.05 7.69
C VAL A 55 -2.52 3.53 8.00
N ILE A 56 -1.44 4.14 8.48
CA ILE A 56 -1.34 5.58 8.75
C ILE A 56 -0.35 6.17 7.75
N SER A 57 -0.72 7.28 7.13
CA SER A 57 0.11 8.01 6.17
C SER A 57 0.11 9.50 6.50
N ALA A 58 1.20 10.18 6.16
CA ALA A 58 1.28 11.64 6.26
C ALA A 58 1.81 12.22 4.94
N GLY A 59 1.33 13.42 4.60
CA GLY A 59 1.73 14.20 3.44
C GLY A 59 2.08 15.64 3.83
N LEU A 60 2.55 16.39 2.84
CA LEU A 60 2.85 17.83 2.93
C LEU A 60 1.59 18.71 2.97
#